data_AF-A0A091BZX6-F1
#
_entry.id   AF-A0A091BZX6-F1
#
_cell.length_a   1.000
_cell.length_b   1.000
_cell.length_c   1.000
_cell.angle_alpha   90.00
_cell.angle_beta   90.00
_cell.angle_gamma   90.00
#
_symmetry.space_group_name_H-M   'P 1'
#
loop_
_entity.id
_entity.type
_entity.pdbx_description
1 polymer ?
#
loop_
_entity_poly.entity_id
_entity_poly.type
_entity_poly.pdbx_seq_one_letter_code
_entity_poly.pdbx_strand_id
1 'polypeptide(L)'
;MTVCEGAFLYGIPADLKSWEKINVSLKEATNLIVNGLPVNEQVYITDEALTVLITKIAAKGVKGEALDDHVSRMVGDSFRYSTQALVRE
;
A
#
# COMPACT_ATOMS: atom_id res chain seq x y z
N MET A 1 2.60 4.99 -7.29
CA MET A 1 2.68 3.53 -7.06
C MET A 1 3.52 3.26 -5.83
N THR A 2 2.98 2.54 -4.84
CA THR A 2 3.79 1.97 -3.76
C THR A 2 4.53 0.76 -4.29
N VAL A 3 5.86 0.69 -4.11
CA VAL A 3 6.68 -0.36 -4.73
C VAL A 3 7.85 -0.77 -3.85
N CYS A 4 8.07 -2.08 -3.75
CA CYS A 4 9.28 -2.67 -3.19
C CYS A 4 10.20 -3.08 -4.33
N GLU A 5 11.10 -2.19 -4.78
CA GLU A 5 11.98 -2.48 -5.93
C GLU A 5 12.85 -3.73 -5.71
N GLY A 6 13.30 -3.95 -4.47
CA GLY A 6 14.08 -5.14 -4.10
C GLY A 6 13.34 -6.47 -4.24
N ALA A 7 12.01 -6.47 -4.39
CA ALA A 7 11.22 -7.68 -4.64
C ALA A 7 11.19 -8.08 -6.14
N PHE A 8 11.63 -7.21 -7.05
CA PHE A 8 11.62 -7.47 -8.49
C PHE A 8 12.98 -7.97 -8.96
N LEU A 9 13.09 -9.27 -9.27
CA LEU A 9 14.33 -9.92 -9.71
C LEU A 9 14.99 -9.24 -10.92
N TYR A 10 14.18 -8.71 -11.84
CA TYR A 10 14.62 -8.05 -13.08
C TYR A 10 14.32 -6.54 -13.09
N GLY A 11 14.01 -5.97 -11.92
CA GLY A 11 13.53 -4.60 -11.79
C GLY A 11 12.06 -4.40 -12.19
N ILE A 12 11.57 -3.16 -12.04
CA ILE A 12 10.18 -2.79 -12.35
C ILE A 12 9.91 -2.91 -13.86
N PRO A 13 8.73 -3.42 -14.28
CA PRO A 13 8.28 -3.43 -15.68
C PRO A 13 8.43 -2.07 -16.37
N ALA A 14 8.79 -2.08 -17.65
CA ALA A 14 9.08 -0.87 -18.42
C ALA A 14 7.92 0.15 -18.39
N ASP A 15 6.68 -0.34 -18.53
CA ASP A 15 5.46 0.48 -18.56
C ASP A 15 5.19 1.24 -17.25
N LEU A 16 5.77 0.78 -16.14
CA LEU A 16 5.61 1.37 -14.81
C LEU A 16 6.81 2.25 -14.40
N LYS A 17 7.87 2.33 -15.22
CA LYS A 17 9.09 3.08 -14.86
C LYS A 17 8.86 4.57 -14.70
N SER A 18 7.94 5.14 -15.48
CA SER A 18 7.60 6.57 -15.44
C SER A 18 6.65 6.95 -14.31
N TRP A 19 6.04 5.97 -13.64
CA TRP A 19 5.09 6.24 -12.57
C TRP A 19 5.82 6.80 -11.36
N GLU A 20 5.20 7.77 -10.70
CA GLU A 20 5.71 8.30 -9.44
C GLU A 20 5.73 7.19 -8.37
N LYS A 21 6.88 7.03 -7.70
CA LYS A 21 7.14 5.89 -6.80
C LYS A 21 7.10 6.31 -5.34
N ILE A 22 6.41 5.50 -4.54
CA ILE A 22 6.54 5.47 -3.09
C ILE A 22 7.31 4.20 -2.76
N ASN A 23 8.62 4.33 -2.62
CA ASN A 23 9.49 3.20 -2.31
C ASN A 23 9.27 2.71 -0.88
N VAL A 24 9.16 1.39 -0.74
CA VAL A 24 9.10 0.67 0.54
C VAL A 24 10.18 -0.41 0.57
N SER A 25 10.69 -0.70 1.76
CA SER A 25 11.67 -1.74 1.99
C SER A 25 11.07 -3.14 1.88
N LEU A 26 11.92 -4.15 1.68
CA LEU A 26 11.49 -5.54 1.72
C LEU A 26 10.91 -5.91 3.08
N LYS A 27 11.45 -5.34 4.17
CA LYS A 27 10.94 -5.56 5.53
C LYS A 27 9.49 -5.06 5.68
N GLU A 28 9.19 -3.86 5.20
CA GLU A 28 7.83 -3.31 5.23
C GLU A 28 6.88 -4.14 4.37
N ALA A 29 7.33 -4.60 3.19
CA ALA A 29 6.54 -5.47 2.33
C ALA A 29 6.23 -6.83 2.98
N THR A 30 7.24 -7.50 3.55
CA THR A 30 7.10 -8.79 4.22
C THR A 30 6.19 -8.72 5.44
N ASN A 31 6.14 -7.57 6.12
CA ASN A 31 5.27 -7.36 7.28
C ASN A 31 3.81 -7.04 6.92
N LEU A 32 3.45 -7.03 5.63
CA LEU A 32 2.10 -6.77 5.08
C LEU A 32 1.51 -5.38 5.35
N ILE A 33 2.25 -4.47 5.99
CA ILE A 33 1.77 -3.10 6.29
C ILE A 33 1.55 -2.24 5.04
N VAL A 34 2.12 -2.65 3.89
CA VAL A 34 2.02 -1.95 2.61
C VAL A 34 0.80 -2.34 1.78
N ASN A 35 0.02 -3.33 2.23
CA ASN A 35 -1.10 -3.90 1.48
C ASN A 35 -2.44 -3.23 1.82
N GLY A 36 -2.45 -1.90 1.75
CA GLY A 36 -3.63 -1.07 1.97
C GLY A 36 -4.68 -1.17 0.86
N LEU A 37 -5.81 -0.52 1.07
CA LEU A 37 -6.99 -0.57 0.22
C LEU A 37 -7.30 0.81 -0.36
N PRO A 38 -7.12 1.03 -1.68
CA PRO A 38 -7.64 2.22 -2.34
C PRO A 38 -9.17 2.11 -2.45
N VAL A 39 -9.87 3.02 -1.78
CA VAL A 39 -11.34 3.11 -1.82
C VAL A 39 -11.78 3.87 -3.07
N ASN A 40 -11.19 5.04 -3.29
CA ASN A 40 -11.34 5.88 -4.47
C ASN A 40 -10.08 6.74 -4.65
N GLU A 41 -10.10 7.73 -5.55
CA GLU A 41 -8.96 8.62 -5.78
C GLU A 41 -8.63 9.55 -4.59
N GLN A 42 -9.59 9.78 -3.68
CA GLN A 42 -9.45 10.68 -2.55
C GLN A 42 -9.21 9.97 -1.22
N VAL A 43 -9.44 8.65 -1.13
CA VAL A 43 -9.39 7.90 0.14
C VAL A 43 -8.62 6.59 -0.02
N TYR A 44 -7.66 6.38 0.87
CA TYR A 44 -6.84 5.18 0.95
C TYR A 44 -6.78 4.67 2.39
N ILE A 45 -7.16 3.41 2.61
CA ILE A 45 -7.05 2.74 3.92
C ILE A 45 -5.70 2.06 4.01
N THR A 46 -5.00 2.24 5.13
CA THR A 46 -3.66 1.68 5.35
C THR A 46 -3.45 1.27 6.81
N ASP A 47 -2.46 0.42 7.03
CA ASP A 47 -2.03 0.06 8.38
C ASP A 47 -1.35 1.26 9.05
N GLU A 48 -1.71 1.54 10.31
CA GLU A 48 -1.16 2.65 11.09
C GLU A 48 0.36 2.58 11.29
N ALA A 49 0.95 1.37 11.21
CA ALA A 49 2.39 1.18 11.30
C ALA A 49 3.14 1.75 10.08
N LEU A 50 2.46 2.05 8.96
CA LEU A 50 3.08 2.60 7.75
C LEU A 50 3.00 4.13 7.67
N THR A 51 3.58 4.80 8.66
CA THR A 51 3.58 6.27 8.82
C THR A 51 4.16 7.04 7.63
N VAL A 52 5.17 6.48 6.95
CA VAL A 52 5.79 7.08 5.76
C VAL A 52 4.82 7.15 4.59
N LEU A 53 3.98 6.12 4.40
CA LEU A 53 2.98 6.12 3.32
C LEU A 53 1.90 7.16 3.61
N ILE A 54 1.38 7.20 4.84
CA ILE A 54 0.33 8.14 5.27
C ILE A 54 0.73 9.59 4.97
N THR A 55 1.96 9.97 5.33
CA THR A 55 2.48 11.31 5.06
C THR A 55 2.56 11.61 3.56
N LYS A 56 3.03 10.64 2.76
CA LYS A 56 3.22 10.82 1.31
C LYS A 56 1.91 10.87 0.54
N ILE A 57 0.89 10.12 0.93
CA ILE A 57 -0.42 10.17 0.28
C ILE A 57 -1.19 11.44 0.68
N ALA A 58 -1.07 11.87 1.94
CA ALA A 58 -1.66 13.13 2.41
C ALA A 58 -1.10 14.34 1.67
N ALA A 59 0.21 14.36 1.39
CA ALA A 59 0.86 15.40 0.59
C ALA A 59 0.32 15.51 -0.85
N LYS A 60 -0.39 14.50 -1.34
CA LYS A 60 -1.02 14.46 -2.67
C LYS A 60 -2.52 14.76 -2.64
N GLY A 61 -3.06 15.18 -1.49
CA GLY A 61 -4.49 15.41 -1.30
C GLY A 61 -5.31 14.13 -1.16
N VAL A 62 -4.67 12.97 -0.96
CA VAL A 62 -5.37 11.71 -0.68
C VAL A 62 -5.48 11.54 0.83
N LYS A 63 -6.69 11.33 1.34
CA LYS A 63 -6.95 11.02 2.75
C LYS A 63 -6.44 9.60 3.06
N GLY A 64 -5.43 9.52 3.92
CA GLY A 64 -4.97 8.27 4.51
C GLY A 64 -5.78 7.92 5.76
N GLU A 65 -6.63 6.90 5.67
CA GLU A 65 -7.33 6.34 6.83
C GLU A 65 -6.45 5.25 7.44
N ALA A 66 -5.86 5.55 8.59
CA ALA A 66 -4.98 4.63 9.31
C ALA A 66 -5.81 3.76 10.27
N LEU A 67 -5.69 2.45 10.16
CA LEU A 67 -6.35 1.47 11.02
C LEU A 67 -5.31 0.45 11.53
N ASP A 68 -5.53 -0.08 12.74
CA ASP A 68 -4.73 -1.20 13.25
C ASP A 68 -5.19 -2.51 12.62
N ASP A 69 -4.33 -3.14 11.82
CA ASP A 69 -4.55 -4.43 11.17
C ASP A 69 -3.60 -5.51 11.70
N HIS A 70 -2.96 -5.28 12.86
CA HIS A 70 -1.90 -6.14 13.40
C HIS A 70 -2.32 -7.60 13.51
N VAL A 71 -3.54 -7.89 14.01
CA VAL A 71 -4.05 -9.25 14.16
C VAL A 71 -4.20 -9.96 12.81
N SER A 72 -4.75 -9.28 11.80
CA SER A 72 -4.90 -9.84 10.46
C SER A 72 -3.53 -10.13 9.82
N ARG A 73 -2.56 -9.23 10.01
CA ARG A 73 -1.19 -9.42 9.49
C ARG A 73 -0.48 -10.63 10.10
N MET A 74 -0.77 -10.95 11.35
CA MET A 74 -0.22 -12.16 11.99
C MET A 74 -0.67 -13.46 11.32
N VAL A 75 -1.83 -13.47 10.66
CA VAL A 75 -2.34 -14.64 9.92
C VAL A 75 -2.07 -14.56 8.41
N GLY A 76 -1.23 -13.63 7.97
CA GLY A 76 -0.87 -13.45 6.57
C GLY A 76 -1.88 -12.63 5.76
N ASP A 77 -2.82 -11.97 6.42
CA ASP A 77 -3.87 -11.17 5.79
C ASP A 77 -3.57 -9.66 5.93
N SER A 78 -4.30 -8.84 5.17
CA SER A 78 -4.31 -7.37 5.28
C SER A 78 -5.49 -6.80 4.49
N PHE A 79 -5.80 -5.51 4.62
CA PHE A 79 -6.96 -4.87 3.96
C PHE A 79 -7.26 -5.31 2.52
N ARG A 80 -6.25 -5.42 1.66
CA ARG A 80 -6.48 -5.82 0.26
C ARG A 80 -6.68 -7.32 0.05
N TYR A 81 -6.19 -8.15 0.96
CA TYR A 81 -6.41 -9.60 0.93
C TYR A 81 -7.76 -9.99 1.54
N SER A 82 -8.23 -9.24 2.53
CA SER A 82 -9.52 -9.47 3.19
C SER A 82 -10.72 -8.88 2.47
N THR A 83 -10.51 -8.17 1.35
CA THR A 83 -11.57 -7.48 0.62
C THR A 83 -11.55 -7.79 -0.87
N GLN A 84 -12.74 -7.81 -1.47
CA GLN A 84 -12.94 -7.92 -2.92
C GLN A 84 -13.85 -6.79 -3.36
N ALA A 85 -13.31 -5.83 -4.13
CA ALA A 85 -14.12 -4.77 -4.71
C ALA A 85 -15.02 -5.36 -5.82
N LEU A 86 -16.32 -5.42 -5.57
CA LEU A 86 -17.30 -5.92 -6.54
C LEU A 86 -17.67 -4.86 -7.59
N VAL A 87 -17.67 -3.59 -7.19
CA VAL A 87 -17.99 -2.43 -8.04
C VAL A 87 -17.04 -1.28 -7.69
N ARG A 88 -16.63 -0.51 -8.70
CA ARG A 88 -15.93 0.78 -8.57
C ARG A 88 -16.58 1.76 -9.55
N GLU A 89 -16.83 2.98 -9.08
CA GLU A 89 -17.36 4.10 -9.87
C GLU A 89 -16.24 5.04 -10.27
#